data_AF-A0A9Q1BTI0-F1
#
_entry.id   AF-A0A9Q1BTI0-F1
#
_cell.length_a   1.000
_cell.length_b   1.000
_cell.length_c   1.000
_cell.angle_alpha   90.00
_cell.angle_beta   90.00
_cell.angle_gamma   90.00
#
_symmetry.space_group_name_H-M   'P 1'
#
loop_
_entity.id
_entity.type
_entity.pdbx_description
1 polymer ?
#
loop_
_entity_poly.entity_id
_entity_poly.type
_entity_poly.pdbx_seq_one_letter_code
_entity_poly.pdbx_strand_id
1 'polypeptide(L)'
;MPSWWSQNTPLYISLVRKGLVVRAEFVELLTVTQFLNGIRTSLAESLFAWSCQTPLGCEDLKLLFSHLQKHASLDQGGCLDEVTIALTMAFLYSIDISNVEPRDEDRDVAARPVTPASRYREDILMRSILWVPKEPDATDSAVWKGLKAVLEFGMGITLRRATQLPETQGR
;
A
#
# COMPACT_ATOMS: atom_id res chain seq x y z
N MET A 1 -43.41 -29.51 39.74
CA MET A 1 -42.13 -29.20 39.06
C MET A 1 -41.18 -30.37 39.27
N PRO A 2 -40.47 -30.86 38.24
CA PRO A 2 -39.55 -32.00 38.40
C PRO A 2 -38.39 -31.60 39.32
N SER A 3 -38.16 -32.36 40.39
CA SER A 3 -37.12 -32.19 41.44
C SER A 3 -35.66 -32.15 40.92
N TRP A 4 -35.45 -32.33 39.62
CA TRP A 4 -34.18 -32.56 38.94
C TRP A 4 -33.57 -31.22 38.50
N TRP A 5 -34.40 -30.17 38.41
CA TRP A 5 -34.00 -28.79 38.12
C TRP A 5 -33.28 -28.12 39.29
N SER A 6 -33.59 -28.50 40.53
CA SER A 6 -33.02 -27.84 41.72
C SER A 6 -31.56 -28.21 42.01
N GLN A 7 -31.06 -29.34 41.48
CA GLN A 7 -29.70 -29.82 41.75
C GLN A 7 -28.69 -29.41 40.68
N ASN A 8 -29.13 -29.05 39.46
CA ASN A 8 -28.25 -28.72 38.33
C ASN A 8 -28.20 -27.23 37.94
N THR A 9 -28.98 -26.38 38.61
CA THR A 9 -28.98 -24.91 38.43
C THR A 9 -27.59 -24.26 38.53
N PRO A 10 -26.71 -24.57 39.50
CA PRO A 10 -25.42 -23.89 39.61
C PRO A 10 -24.47 -24.25 38.45
N LEU A 11 -24.51 -25.49 37.96
CA LEU A 11 -23.70 -25.93 36.82
C LEU A 11 -24.15 -25.28 35.50
N TYR A 12 -25.45 -25.25 35.25
CA TYR A 12 -26.04 -24.60 34.07
C TYR A 12 -25.74 -23.10 34.05
N ILE A 13 -25.89 -22.41 35.18
CA ILE A 13 -25.55 -20.99 35.29
C ILE A 13 -24.05 -20.78 35.06
N SER A 14 -23.17 -21.65 35.56
CA SER A 14 -21.72 -21.53 35.33
C SER A 14 -21.33 -21.74 33.86
N LEU A 15 -21.98 -22.68 33.16
CA LEU A 15 -21.74 -22.95 31.73
C LEU A 15 -22.25 -21.82 30.85
N VAL A 16 -23.45 -21.30 31.13
CA VAL A 16 -23.99 -20.13 30.44
C VAL A 16 -23.12 -18.90 30.69
N ARG A 17 -22.66 -18.68 31.93
CA ARG A 17 -21.78 -17.55 32.27
C ARG A 17 -20.42 -17.67 31.60
N LYS A 18 -19.81 -18.86 31.59
CA LYS A 18 -18.56 -19.12 30.83
C LYS A 18 -18.76 -18.91 29.33
N GLY A 19 -19.86 -19.38 28.76
CA GLY A 19 -20.21 -19.12 27.36
C GLY A 19 -20.43 -17.65 27.06
N LEU A 20 -21.04 -16.89 27.97
CA LEU A 20 -21.26 -15.46 27.84
C LEU A 20 -19.94 -14.67 27.93
N VAL A 21 -19.03 -15.08 28.82
CA VAL A 21 -17.69 -14.47 28.98
C VAL A 21 -16.86 -14.70 27.72
N VAL A 22 -16.80 -15.94 27.21
CA VAL A 22 -16.08 -16.24 25.95
C VAL A 22 -16.67 -15.44 24.78
N ARG A 23 -17.99 -15.28 24.74
CA ARG A 23 -18.66 -14.49 23.71
C ARG A 23 -18.35 -12.99 23.84
N ALA A 24 -18.26 -12.46 25.06
CA ALA A 24 -17.87 -11.07 25.31
C ALA A 24 -16.41 -10.83 24.92
N GLU A 25 -15.48 -11.69 25.33
CA GLU A 25 -14.06 -11.62 24.95
C GLU A 25 -13.88 -11.69 23.42
N PHE A 26 -14.63 -12.56 22.74
CA PHE A 26 -14.61 -12.67 21.28
C PHE A 26 -15.17 -11.42 20.59
N VAL A 27 -16.25 -10.83 21.11
CA VAL A 27 -16.83 -9.59 20.59
C VAL A 27 -15.86 -8.43 20.79
N GLU A 28 -15.22 -8.30 21.95
CA GLU A 28 -14.21 -7.28 22.20
C GLU A 28 -13.02 -7.42 21.23
N LEU A 29 -12.48 -8.62 21.06
CA LEU A 29 -11.41 -8.91 20.09
C LEU A 29 -11.81 -8.55 18.65
N LEU A 30 -13.04 -8.88 18.25
CA LEU A 30 -13.56 -8.55 16.92
C LEU A 30 -13.65 -7.03 16.73
N THR A 31 -14.16 -6.30 17.73
CA THR A 31 -14.27 -4.82 17.66
C THR A 31 -12.91 -4.14 17.58
N VAL A 32 -11.91 -4.61 18.35
CA VAL A 32 -10.54 -4.09 18.29
C VAL A 32 -9.93 -4.35 16.92
N THR A 33 -10.11 -5.55 16.37
CA THR A 33 -9.58 -5.90 15.04
C THR A 33 -10.21 -5.06 13.93
N GLN A 34 -11.53 -4.84 13.98
CA GLN A 34 -12.23 -3.97 13.03
C GLN A 34 -11.74 -2.53 13.12
N PHE A 35 -11.53 -2.02 14.33
CA PHE A 35 -10.99 -0.69 14.55
C PHE A 35 -9.56 -0.53 14.00
N LEU A 36 -8.68 -1.50 14.27
CA LEU A 36 -7.32 -1.50 13.72
C LEU A 36 -7.30 -1.58 12.20
N ASN A 37 -8.19 -2.38 11.59
CA ASN A 37 -8.34 -2.42 10.14
C ASN A 37 -8.82 -1.08 9.59
N GLY A 38 -9.74 -0.40 10.26
CA GLY A 38 -10.17 0.95 9.90
C GLY A 38 -9.03 1.97 9.93
N ILE A 39 -8.16 1.91 10.96
CA ILE A 39 -6.96 2.75 11.04
C ILE A 39 -6.03 2.47 9.85
N ARG A 40 -5.80 1.20 9.53
CA ARG A 40 -4.94 0.79 8.42
C ARG A 40 -5.44 1.33 7.08
N THR A 41 -6.74 1.23 6.82
CA THR A 41 -7.36 1.80 5.61
C THR A 41 -7.20 3.32 5.58
N SER A 42 -7.55 4.02 6.65
CA SER A 42 -7.43 5.47 6.73
C SER A 42 -5.98 5.97 6.54
N LEU A 43 -5.00 5.24 7.07
CA LEU A 43 -3.57 5.54 6.88
C LEU A 43 -3.16 5.36 5.42
N ALA A 44 -3.59 4.26 4.77
CA ALA A 44 -3.28 3.99 3.37
C ALA A 44 -3.89 5.04 2.43
N GLU A 45 -5.13 5.45 2.70
CA GLU A 45 -5.79 6.55 1.97
C GLU A 45 -5.09 7.88 2.19
N SER A 46 -4.63 8.16 3.40
CA SER A 46 -3.87 9.38 3.71
C SER A 46 -2.53 9.40 2.97
N LEU A 47 -1.82 8.28 2.90
CA LEU A 47 -0.58 8.15 2.14
C LEU A 47 -0.84 8.34 0.64
N PHE A 48 -1.93 7.77 0.12
CA PHE A 48 -2.35 8.00 -1.26
C PHE A 48 -2.63 9.48 -1.52
N ALA A 49 -3.45 10.13 -0.68
CA ALA A 49 -3.75 11.56 -0.81
C ALA A 49 -2.50 12.44 -0.72
N TRP A 50 -1.51 12.06 0.09
CA TRP A 50 -0.21 12.71 0.14
C TRP A 50 0.56 12.53 -1.17
N SER A 51 0.64 11.31 -1.69
CA SER A 51 1.38 11.01 -2.92
C SER A 51 0.84 11.75 -4.15
N CYS A 52 -0.46 12.05 -4.18
CA CYS A 52 -1.08 12.88 -5.21
C CYS A 52 -0.57 14.34 -5.19
N GLN A 53 -0.21 14.85 -4.00
CA GLN A 53 0.26 16.22 -3.81
C GLN A 53 1.78 16.32 -3.90
N THR A 54 2.50 15.31 -3.46
CA THR A 54 3.96 15.28 -3.45
C THR A 54 4.43 13.84 -3.66
N PRO A 55 5.18 13.55 -4.73
CA PRO A 55 5.63 12.21 -5.03
C PRO A 55 6.55 11.67 -3.92
N LEU A 56 6.43 10.38 -3.62
CA LEU A 56 7.26 9.73 -2.62
C LEU A 56 8.73 9.65 -3.06
N GLY A 57 9.64 9.68 -2.09
CA GLY A 57 11.09 9.54 -2.34
C GLY A 57 11.47 8.12 -2.78
N CYS A 58 12.70 7.97 -3.28
CA CYS A 58 13.25 6.67 -3.75
C CYS A 58 13.13 5.56 -2.70
N GLU A 59 13.59 5.84 -1.48
CA GLU A 59 13.64 4.86 -0.40
C GLU A 59 12.24 4.51 0.09
N ASP A 60 11.35 5.50 0.15
CA ASP A 60 9.94 5.29 0.50
C ASP A 60 9.22 4.43 -0.55
N LEU A 61 9.53 4.63 -1.84
CA LEU A 61 8.99 3.81 -2.93
C LEU A 61 9.48 2.37 -2.87
N LYS A 62 10.76 2.14 -2.54
CA LYS A 62 11.29 0.78 -2.33
C LYS A 62 10.62 0.10 -1.16
N LEU A 63 10.46 0.81 -0.03
CA LEU A 63 9.76 0.30 1.15
C LEU A 63 8.30 -0.04 0.82
N LEU A 64 7.61 0.84 0.09
CA LEU A 64 6.23 0.61 -0.36
C LEU A 64 6.13 -0.59 -1.29
N PHE A 65 7.05 -0.75 -2.24
CA PHE A 65 7.11 -1.90 -3.14
C PHE A 65 7.32 -3.21 -2.36
N SER A 66 8.28 -3.24 -1.44
CA SER A 66 8.51 -4.40 -0.56
C SER A 66 7.34 -4.68 0.37
N HIS A 67 6.63 -3.66 0.83
CA HIS A 67 5.43 -3.81 1.65
C HIS A 67 4.29 -4.45 0.83
N LEU A 68 4.04 -3.97 -0.39
CA LEU A 68 3.06 -4.56 -1.31
C LEU A 68 3.43 -6.02 -1.66
N GLN A 69 4.72 -6.32 -1.82
CA GLN A 69 5.17 -7.70 -2.06
C GLN A 69 4.82 -8.67 -0.93
N LYS A 70 4.87 -8.20 0.31
CA LYS A 70 4.64 -9.04 1.51
C LYS A 70 3.17 -9.08 1.92
N HIS A 71 2.42 -8.01 1.66
CA HIS A 71 1.12 -7.78 2.29
C HIS A 71 -0.04 -7.57 1.30
N ALA A 72 0.18 -7.65 -0.01
CA ALA A 72 -0.91 -7.58 -0.97
C ALA A 72 -1.96 -8.68 -0.72
N SER A 73 -3.22 -8.27 -0.59
CA SER A 73 -4.32 -9.17 -0.22
C SER A 73 -5.58 -8.93 -1.05
N LEU A 74 -6.51 -9.88 -0.99
CA LEU A 74 -7.83 -9.77 -1.60
C LEU A 74 -8.87 -9.60 -0.50
N ASP A 75 -9.93 -8.85 -0.81
CA ASP A 75 -11.15 -8.82 -0.02
C ASP A 75 -11.97 -10.11 -0.20
N GLN A 76 -13.03 -10.27 0.58
CA GLN A 76 -13.97 -11.40 0.56
C GLN A 76 -14.60 -11.65 -0.83
N GLY A 77 -14.68 -10.62 -1.68
CA GLY A 77 -15.15 -10.72 -3.07
C GLY A 77 -14.09 -11.20 -4.07
N GLY A 78 -12.84 -11.44 -3.65
CA GLY A 78 -11.73 -11.80 -4.54
C GLY A 78 -11.14 -10.64 -5.35
N CYS A 79 -11.57 -9.41 -5.08
CA CYS A 79 -10.93 -8.19 -5.58
C CYS A 79 -9.79 -7.76 -4.64
N LEU A 80 -8.89 -6.89 -5.11
CA LEU A 80 -7.87 -6.29 -4.21
C LEU A 80 -8.55 -5.58 -3.04
N ASP A 81 -8.02 -5.73 -1.82
CA ASP A 81 -8.55 -5.01 -0.67
C ASP A 81 -8.24 -3.51 -0.76
N GLU A 82 -9.07 -2.70 -0.09
CA GLU A 82 -9.00 -1.23 -0.15
C GLU A 82 -7.60 -0.70 0.19
N VAL A 83 -6.91 -1.32 1.15
CA VAL A 83 -5.55 -0.96 1.55
C VAL A 83 -4.57 -1.22 0.40
N THR A 84 -4.60 -2.39 -0.21
CA THR A 84 -3.71 -2.70 -1.35
C THR A 84 -3.99 -1.76 -2.51
N ILE A 85 -5.26 -1.45 -2.79
CA ILE A 85 -5.63 -0.49 -3.84
C ILE A 85 -5.03 0.89 -3.54
N ALA A 86 -5.27 1.45 -2.35
CA ALA A 86 -4.78 2.78 -1.97
C ALA A 86 -3.24 2.87 -2.06
N LEU A 87 -2.54 1.86 -1.53
CA LEU A 87 -1.07 1.79 -1.60
C LEU A 87 -0.54 1.63 -3.03
N THR A 88 -1.24 0.85 -3.86
CA THR A 88 -0.91 0.71 -5.29
C THR A 88 -1.06 2.03 -6.02
N MET A 89 -2.16 2.76 -5.76
CA MET A 89 -2.38 4.08 -6.33
C MET A 89 -1.31 5.06 -5.86
N ALA A 90 -0.91 5.01 -4.59
CA ALA A 90 0.14 5.86 -4.05
C ALA A 90 1.49 5.65 -4.76
N PHE A 91 1.83 4.39 -5.03
CA PHE A 91 3.02 4.04 -5.82
C PHE A 91 2.92 4.58 -7.24
N LEU A 92 1.80 4.32 -7.94
CA LEU A 92 1.59 4.73 -9.33
C LEU A 92 1.65 6.25 -9.51
N TYR A 93 1.07 7.03 -8.59
CA TYR A 93 1.15 8.48 -8.61
C TYR A 93 2.56 8.99 -8.35
N SER A 94 3.30 8.33 -7.46
CA SER A 94 4.68 8.72 -7.14
C SER A 94 5.66 8.44 -8.28
N ILE A 95 5.37 7.45 -9.12
CA ILE A 95 6.17 7.15 -10.31
C ILE A 95 5.70 7.92 -11.56
N ASP A 96 4.55 8.59 -11.55
CA ASP A 96 4.17 9.48 -12.65
C ASP A 96 4.88 10.83 -12.46
N ILE A 97 6.13 10.87 -12.94
CA ILE A 97 7.09 11.98 -12.80
C ILE A 97 6.62 13.26 -13.54
N SER A 98 5.50 13.20 -14.26
CA SER A 98 4.85 14.34 -14.92
C SER A 98 4.51 15.49 -13.94
N ASN A 99 4.44 15.23 -12.64
CA ASN A 99 4.12 16.21 -11.60
C ASN A 99 5.34 16.73 -10.80
N VAL A 100 6.58 16.41 -11.19
CA VAL A 100 7.76 17.12 -10.65
C VAL A 100 7.88 18.49 -11.33
N GLU A 101 6.82 19.27 -11.26
CA GLU A 101 6.90 20.71 -11.43
C GLU A 101 7.62 21.22 -10.17
N PRO A 102 8.72 22.00 -10.29
CA PRO A 102 9.39 22.54 -9.12
C PRO A 102 8.36 23.36 -8.34
N ARG A 103 7.99 22.88 -7.16
CA ARG A 103 7.07 23.53 -6.23
C ARG A 103 7.52 24.99 -6.10
N ASP A 104 6.59 25.90 -6.40
CA ASP A 104 6.71 27.34 -6.58
C ASP A 104 7.28 28.16 -5.39
N GLU A 105 8.12 27.58 -4.53
CA GLU A 105 8.87 28.29 -3.50
C GLU A 105 10.24 28.78 -4.00
N ASP A 106 10.73 28.25 -5.13
CA ASP A 106 11.97 28.69 -5.81
C ASP A 106 11.63 29.43 -7.13
N ARG A 107 10.84 30.50 -7.05
CA ARG A 107 10.42 31.31 -8.21
C ARG A 107 11.59 32.04 -8.92
N ASP A 108 12.83 31.91 -8.43
CA ASP A 108 14.03 32.38 -9.12
C ASP A 108 14.73 31.30 -9.98
N VAL A 109 14.18 30.09 -10.07
CA VAL A 109 14.79 28.96 -10.81
C VAL A 109 14.06 28.67 -12.14
N ALA A 110 13.39 29.67 -12.72
CA ALA A 110 12.78 29.62 -14.05
C ALA A 110 13.77 29.40 -15.22
N ALA A 111 15.02 29.03 -14.94
CA ALA A 111 16.07 28.79 -15.91
C ALA A 111 16.99 27.61 -15.53
N ARG A 112 16.53 26.60 -14.79
CA ARG A 112 17.27 25.32 -14.79
C ARG A 112 16.87 24.52 -16.02
N PRO A 113 17.77 24.34 -17.02
CA PRO A 113 17.50 23.40 -18.09
C PRO A 113 17.26 22.04 -17.45
N VAL A 114 16.35 21.25 -18.02
CA VAL A 114 16.20 19.82 -17.73
C VAL A 114 17.55 19.19 -18.05
N THR A 115 18.45 19.19 -17.08
CA THR A 115 19.81 18.70 -17.26
C THR A 115 19.73 17.19 -17.44
N PRO A 116 20.61 16.58 -18.26
CA PRO A 116 20.68 15.12 -18.40
C PRO A 116 20.87 14.38 -17.06
N ALA A 117 21.27 15.08 -15.99
CA ALA A 117 21.33 14.57 -14.63
C ALA A 117 19.96 14.28 -13.98
N SER A 118 18.87 14.98 -14.33
CA SER A 118 17.53 14.61 -13.82
C SER A 118 17.04 13.32 -14.48
N ARG A 119 17.18 13.20 -15.81
CA ARG A 119 16.88 11.97 -16.57
C ARG A 119 17.68 10.77 -16.06
N TYR A 120 18.96 10.97 -15.74
CA TYR A 120 19.82 9.92 -15.18
C TYR A 120 19.37 9.46 -13.79
N ARG A 121 18.82 10.36 -12.96
CA ARG A 121 18.23 10.00 -11.67
C ARG A 121 16.97 9.16 -11.86
N GLU A 122 16.12 9.49 -12.84
CA GLU A 122 14.85 8.79 -13.11
C GLU A 122 15.09 7.33 -13.55
N ASP A 123 16.03 7.11 -14.48
CA ASP A 123 16.42 5.77 -14.95
C ASP A 123 17.06 4.93 -13.84
N ILE A 124 17.90 5.54 -12.99
CA ILE A 124 18.52 4.86 -11.84
C ILE A 124 17.50 4.56 -10.75
N LEU A 125 16.58 5.48 -10.47
CA LEU A 125 15.52 5.32 -9.49
C LEU A 125 14.66 4.10 -9.86
N MET A 126 14.15 4.08 -11.10
CA MET A 126 13.32 3.00 -11.60
C MET A 126 14.08 1.68 -11.74
N ARG A 127 15.35 1.70 -12.20
CA ARG A 127 16.19 0.51 -12.14
C ARG A 127 16.38 0.04 -10.70
N SER A 128 16.66 0.92 -9.75
CA SER A 128 16.91 0.50 -8.36
C SER A 128 15.68 -0.15 -7.72
N ILE A 129 14.48 0.28 -8.09
CA ILE A 129 13.21 -0.33 -7.64
C ILE A 129 12.99 -1.67 -8.36
N LEU A 130 13.26 -1.75 -9.66
CA LEU A 130 13.12 -2.98 -10.44
C LEU A 130 14.16 -4.06 -10.08
N TRP A 131 15.34 -3.64 -9.60
CA TRP A 131 16.45 -4.48 -9.18
C TRP A 131 16.41 -4.87 -7.69
N VAL A 132 15.31 -4.57 -6.98
CA VAL A 132 15.12 -5.10 -5.62
C VAL A 132 15.29 -6.62 -5.69
N PRO A 133 16.30 -7.19 -4.99
CA PRO A 133 16.61 -8.61 -5.09
C PRO A 133 15.37 -9.43 -4.84
N LYS A 134 15.09 -10.35 -5.76
CA LYS A 134 14.14 -11.45 -5.54
C LYS A 134 14.65 -12.20 -4.31
N GLU A 135 14.13 -11.91 -3.12
CA GLU A 135 14.21 -12.89 -2.04
C GLU A 135 13.52 -14.15 -2.59
N PRO A 136 14.26 -15.26 -2.75
CA PRO A 136 13.64 -16.50 -3.17
C PRO A 136 12.74 -16.96 -2.00
N ASP A 137 11.50 -17.27 -2.32
CA ASP A 137 10.54 -18.04 -1.50
C ASP A 137 9.45 -17.35 -0.68
N ALA A 138 9.41 -16.02 -0.49
CA ALA A 138 8.45 -15.49 0.49
C ALA A 138 7.00 -15.22 -0.01
N THR A 139 6.76 -14.89 -1.29
CA THR A 139 5.38 -14.59 -1.73
C THR A 139 5.14 -14.89 -3.20
N ASP A 140 5.02 -16.18 -3.56
CA ASP A 140 4.53 -16.60 -4.89
C ASP A 140 2.99 -16.53 -4.99
N SER A 141 2.38 -15.54 -4.32
CA SER A 141 0.94 -15.34 -4.36
C SER A 141 0.51 -14.91 -5.77
N ALA A 142 -0.54 -15.54 -6.29
CA ALA A 142 -1.15 -15.15 -7.57
C ALA A 142 -1.55 -13.67 -7.59
N VAL A 143 -1.95 -13.14 -6.43
CA VAL A 143 -2.30 -11.72 -6.23
C VAL A 143 -1.08 -10.84 -6.47
N TRP A 144 0.07 -11.19 -5.88
CA TRP A 144 1.30 -10.44 -6.06
C TRP A 144 1.80 -10.48 -7.51
N LYS A 145 1.69 -11.63 -8.19
CA LYS A 145 2.08 -11.71 -9.62
C LYS A 145 1.28 -10.74 -10.49
N GLY A 146 -0.03 -10.70 -10.30
CA GLY A 146 -0.90 -9.76 -11.02
C GLY A 146 -0.59 -8.32 -10.67
N LEU A 147 -0.48 -8.01 -9.38
CA LEU A 147 -0.17 -6.66 -8.91
C LEU A 147 1.19 -6.17 -9.41
N LYS A 148 2.22 -7.02 -9.32
CA LYS A 148 3.57 -6.74 -9.78
C LYS A 148 3.56 -6.39 -11.28
N ALA A 149 2.82 -7.12 -12.11
CA ALA A 149 2.71 -6.80 -13.53
C ALA A 149 2.12 -5.40 -13.77
N VAL A 150 1.13 -4.97 -12.96
CA VAL A 150 0.56 -3.62 -13.02
C VAL A 150 1.59 -2.56 -12.63
N LEU A 151 2.34 -2.78 -11.54
CA LEU A 151 3.38 -1.86 -11.07
C LEU A 151 4.51 -1.74 -12.10
N GLU A 152 4.99 -2.86 -12.64
CA GLU A 152 6.02 -2.90 -13.69
C GLU A 152 5.55 -2.24 -14.98
N PHE A 153 4.28 -2.42 -15.34
CA PHE A 153 3.68 -1.76 -16.50
C PHE A 153 3.62 -0.24 -16.31
N GLY A 154 3.16 0.23 -15.15
CA GLY A 154 3.16 1.66 -14.79
C GLY A 154 4.56 2.26 -14.90
N MET A 155 5.57 1.59 -14.34
CA MET A 155 6.98 2.01 -14.46
C MET A 155 7.45 2.03 -15.92
N GLY A 156 7.08 1.02 -16.72
CA GLY A 156 7.41 0.96 -18.14
C GLY A 156 6.83 2.13 -18.94
N ILE A 157 5.60 2.56 -18.62
CA ILE A 157 5.00 3.76 -19.23
C ILE A 157 5.79 5.01 -18.85
N THR A 158 6.11 5.19 -17.57
CA THR A 158 6.88 6.36 -17.13
C THR A 158 8.25 6.41 -17.79
N LEU A 159 8.99 5.30 -17.82
CA LEU A 159 10.30 5.22 -18.49
C LEU A 159 10.20 5.55 -19.98
N ARG A 160 9.15 5.05 -20.63
CA ARG A 160 8.89 5.40 -22.04
C ARG A 160 8.62 6.89 -22.22
N ARG A 161 7.88 7.53 -21.32
CA ARG A 161 7.67 8.99 -21.36
C ARG A 161 8.99 9.75 -21.15
N ALA A 162 9.80 9.34 -20.17
CA ALA A 162 11.10 9.94 -19.87
C ALA A 162 12.06 9.89 -21.07
N THR A 163 12.06 8.77 -21.81
CA THR A 163 12.90 8.59 -23.01
C THR A 163 12.38 9.33 -24.25
N GLN A 164 11.08 9.65 -24.30
CA GLN A 164 10.46 10.36 -25.43
C GLN A 164 10.50 11.88 -25.32
N LEU A 165 10.85 12.44 -24.16
CA LEU A 165 11.00 13.88 -24.00
C LEU A 165 12.12 14.39 -24.92
N PRO A 166 11.82 15.32 -25.85
CA PRO A 166 12.82 15.82 -26.79
C PRO A 166 14.00 16.38 -26.00
N GLU A 167 15.21 16.07 -26.45
CA GLU A 167 16.38 16.81 -25.98
C GLU A 167 16.12 18.26 -26.35
N THR A 168 15.75 19.10 -25.39
CA THR A 168 15.80 20.55 -25.58
C THR A 168 17.27 20.87 -25.77
N GLN A 169 17.66 20.81 -27.03
CA GLN A 169 18.98 21.05 -27.56
C GLN A 169 19.35 22.48 -27.16
N GLY A 170 20.19 22.58 -26.12
CA GLY A 170 20.77 23.83 -25.70
C GLY A 170 21.52 24.44 -26.88
N ARG A 171 21.03 25.59 -27.35
CA ARG A 171 21.81 26.58 -28.08
C ARG A 171 22.55 27.46 -27.09
#